data_AF-A0AAW2J2I4-F1
#
_entry.id   AF-A0AAW2J2I4-F1
#
_cell.length_a   1.000
_cell.length_b   1.000
_cell.length_c   1.000
_cell.angle_alpha   90.00
_cell.angle_beta   90.00
_cell.angle_gamma   90.00
#
_symmetry.space_group_name_H-M   'P 1'
#
loop_
_entity.id
_entity.type
_entity.pdbx_description
1 polymer ?
#
loop_
_entity_poly.entity_id
_entity_poly.type
_entity_poly.pdbx_seq_one_letter_code
_entity_poly.pdbx_strand_id
1 'polypeptide(L)'
;MEPPIEGYGMYKLQQKIYRTKVLLKRWNREVFGNVFTTVEQAKQEAEEAEKNFDRDPSETNLVALNKCNAALVHCLNRNIGGRRVIVSGSKTGKGTQNTFTRLSKKKKAQVHNPQNL
;
A
#
# COMPACT_ATOMS: atom_id res chain seq x y z
N MET A 1 15.09 -35.06 -15.57
CA MET A 1 16.55 -35.03 -15.36
C MET A 1 17.14 -34.10 -16.40
N GLU A 2 17.81 -33.02 -16.01
CA GLU A 2 18.49 -32.18 -17.01
C GLU A 2 19.72 -32.92 -17.58
N PRO A 3 20.00 -32.77 -18.88
CA PRO A 3 21.13 -33.45 -19.51
C PRO A 3 22.47 -32.93 -18.95
N PRO A 4 23.50 -33.78 -18.92
CA PRO A 4 24.86 -33.39 -18.54
C PRO A 4 25.35 -32.22 -19.39
N ILE A 5 26.10 -31.30 -18.76
CA ILE A 5 26.72 -30.18 -19.48
C ILE A 5 28.09 -30.64 -19.96
N GLU A 6 28.22 -30.81 -21.28
CA GLU A 6 29.47 -31.17 -21.94
C GLU A 6 30.26 -29.91 -22.36
N GLY A 7 31.59 -30.02 -22.45
CA GLY A 7 32.48 -28.92 -22.86
C GLY A 7 33.54 -28.50 -21.83
N TYR A 8 34.29 -27.45 -22.16
CA TYR A 8 35.41 -26.93 -21.37
C TYR A 8 34.98 -26.35 -20.01
N GLY A 9 35.90 -26.29 -19.04
CA GLY A 9 35.60 -25.91 -17.65
C GLY A 9 34.79 -24.62 -17.49
N MET A 10 35.19 -23.56 -18.20
CA MET A 10 34.50 -22.26 -18.15
C MET A 10 33.10 -22.29 -18.77
N TYR A 11 32.90 -23.07 -19.84
CA TYR A 11 31.58 -23.26 -20.43
C TYR A 11 30.63 -23.94 -19.44
N LYS A 12 31.10 -25.00 -18.76
CA LYS A 12 30.31 -25.69 -17.73
C LYS A 12 29.94 -24.77 -16.57
N LEU A 13 30.86 -23.92 -16.11
CA LEU A 13 30.59 -22.93 -15.07
C LEU A 13 29.52 -21.93 -15.53
N GLN A 14 29.66 -21.38 -16.74
CA GLN A 14 28.68 -20.44 -17.30
C GLN A 14 27.28 -21.05 -17.40
N GLN A 15 27.18 -22.30 -17.87
CA GLN A 15 25.90 -23.01 -17.98
C GLN A 15 25.27 -23.25 -16.60
N LYS A 16 26.05 -23.64 -15.60
CA LYS A 16 25.56 -23.77 -14.21
C LYS A 16 25.04 -22.44 -13.68
N ILE A 17 25.77 -21.34 -13.87
CA ILE A 17 25.32 -20.00 -13.46
C ILE A 17 24.03 -19.61 -14.19
N TYR A 18 23.94 -19.89 -15.49
CA TYR A 18 22.74 -19.60 -16.27
C TYR A 18 21.52 -20.37 -15.77
N ARG A 19 21.66 -21.68 -15.53
CA ARG A 19 20.59 -22.52 -14.98
C ARG A 19 20.12 -22.00 -13.62
N THR A 20 21.05 -21.68 -12.72
CA THR A 20 20.72 -21.06 -11.43
C THR A 20 19.99 -19.73 -11.61
N LYS A 21 20.43 -18.86 -12.53
CA LYS A 21 19.74 -17.60 -12.82
C LYS A 21 18.31 -17.81 -13.33
N VAL A 22 18.08 -18.80 -14.19
CA VAL A 22 16.74 -19.12 -14.71
C VAL A 22 15.84 -19.61 -13.58
N LEU A 23 16.33 -20.51 -12.73
CA LEU A 23 15.60 -21.00 -11.57
C LEU A 23 15.26 -19.88 -10.59
N LEU A 24 16.21 -18.98 -10.31
CA LEU A 24 15.98 -17.82 -9.46
C LEU A 24 14.94 -16.86 -10.06
N LYS A 25 14.98 -16.61 -11.38
CA LYS A 25 13.97 -15.78 -12.05
C LYS A 25 12.58 -16.40 -11.97
N ARG A 26 12.50 -17.71 -12.18
CA ARG A 26 11.25 -18.47 -12.06
C ARG A 26 10.71 -18.40 -10.64
N TRP A 27 11.56 -18.69 -9.65
CA TRP A 27 11.19 -18.63 -8.24
C TRP A 27 10.75 -17.24 -7.81
N ASN A 28 11.43 -16.19 -8.28
CA ASN A 28 11.02 -14.81 -8.05
C ASN A 28 9.61 -14.55 -8.58
N ARG A 29 9.33 -14.95 -9.83
CA ARG A 29 8.01 -14.81 -10.44
C ARG A 29 6.93 -15.65 -9.74
N GLU A 30 7.24 -16.87 -9.30
CA GLU A 30 6.27 -17.77 -8.67
C GLU A 30 5.95 -17.38 -7.23
N VAL A 31 6.95 -16.90 -6.46
CA VAL A 31 6.77 -16.60 -5.02
C VAL A 31 6.40 -15.14 -4.78
N PHE A 32 7.09 -14.20 -5.40
CA PHE A 32 6.84 -12.77 -5.21
C PHE A 32 5.90 -12.21 -6.27
N GLY A 33 5.81 -12.84 -7.44
CA GLY A 33 5.04 -12.31 -8.56
C GLY A 33 5.61 -10.97 -9.04
N ASN A 34 4.77 -10.21 -9.76
CA ASN A 34 5.10 -8.84 -10.09
C ASN A 34 4.58 -7.92 -8.97
N VAL A 35 5.38 -7.83 -7.91
CA VAL A 35 5.14 -6.99 -6.74
C VAL A 35 4.79 -5.55 -7.12
N PHE A 36 5.44 -5.02 -8.16
CA PHE A 36 5.21 -3.67 -8.63
C PHE A 36 3.82 -3.51 -9.24
N THR A 37 3.35 -4.48 -10.04
CA THR A 37 1.98 -4.44 -10.58
C THR A 37 0.93 -4.53 -9.50
N THR A 38 1.10 -5.37 -8.49
CA THR A 38 0.14 -5.49 -7.39
C THR A 38 0.05 -4.20 -6.58
N VAL A 39 1.18 -3.55 -6.33
CA VAL A 39 1.22 -2.25 -5.64
C VAL A 39 0.61 -1.16 -6.52
N GLU A 40 0.85 -1.17 -7.82
CA GLU A 40 0.31 -0.17 -8.73
C GLU A 40 -1.20 -0.30 -8.91
N GLN A 41 -1.73 -1.52 -8.99
CA GLN A 41 -3.17 -1.78 -8.98
C GLN A 41 -3.82 -1.25 -7.69
N ALA A 42 -3.25 -1.56 -6.52
CA ALA A 42 -3.78 -1.08 -5.25
C ALA A 42 -3.73 0.46 -5.14
N LYS A 43 -2.75 1.13 -5.77
CA LYS A 43 -2.72 2.60 -5.84
C LYS A 43 -3.81 3.14 -6.75
N GLN A 44 -4.01 2.55 -7.93
CA GLN A 44 -5.05 2.97 -8.87
C GLN A 44 -6.44 2.84 -8.23
N GLU A 45 -6.71 1.73 -7.55
CA GLU A 45 -7.97 1.52 -6.82
C GLU A 45 -8.18 2.56 -5.69
N ALA A 46 -7.12 2.94 -4.98
CA ALA A 46 -7.18 3.99 -3.97
C ALA A 46 -7.45 5.37 -4.58
N GLU A 47 -6.80 5.69 -5.70
CA GLU A 47 -6.98 6.95 -6.42
C GLU A 47 -8.39 7.06 -7.04
N GLU A 48 -8.94 5.97 -7.56
CA GLU A 48 -10.32 5.91 -8.05
C GLU A 48 -11.33 6.10 -6.93
N ALA A 49 -11.11 5.48 -5.77
CA ALA A 49 -11.96 5.68 -4.61
C ALA A 49 -11.90 7.12 -4.08
N GLU A 50 -10.73 7.77 -4.14
CA GLU A 50 -10.56 9.18 -3.77
C GLU A 50 -11.33 10.09 -4.75
N LYS A 51 -11.20 9.86 -6.06
CA LYS A 51 -11.98 10.58 -7.09
C LYS A 51 -13.48 10.41 -6.90
N ASN A 52 -13.94 9.22 -6.50
CA ASN A 52 -15.36 8.97 -6.25
C ASN A 52 -15.86 9.69 -4.99
N PHE A 53 -15.06 9.75 -3.94
CA PHE A 53 -15.38 10.53 -2.73
C PHE A 53 -15.38 12.04 -2.99
N ASP A 54 -14.44 12.54 -3.81
CA ASP A 54 -14.41 13.96 -4.22
C ASP A 54 -15.64 14.36 -5.04
N ARG A 55 -16.19 13.43 -5.84
CA ARG A 55 -17.43 13.63 -6.62
C ARG A 55 -18.68 13.57 -5.74
N ASP A 56 -18.75 12.58 -4.86
CA ASP A 56 -19.87 12.39 -3.93
C ASP A 56 -19.36 12.04 -2.52
N PRO A 57 -19.37 13.01 -1.59
CA PRO A 57 -18.93 12.83 -0.20
C PRO A 57 -19.94 12.04 0.65
N SER A 58 -20.33 10.84 0.22
CA SER A 58 -21.22 9.95 0.95
C SER A 58 -20.45 9.03 1.91
N GLU A 59 -21.13 8.57 2.97
CA GLU A 59 -20.55 7.66 3.97
C GLU A 59 -20.11 6.33 3.35
N THR A 60 -20.84 5.84 2.34
CA THR A 60 -20.49 4.65 1.55
C THR A 60 -19.17 4.82 0.80
N ASN A 61 -18.96 5.98 0.17
CA ASN A 61 -17.73 6.27 -0.57
C ASN A 61 -16.54 6.48 0.38
N LEU A 62 -16.78 7.03 1.58
CA LEU A 62 -15.75 7.14 2.61
C LEU A 62 -15.28 5.76 3.12
N VAL A 63 -16.22 4.83 3.35
CA VAL A 63 -15.89 3.46 3.75
C VAL A 63 -15.10 2.75 2.64
N ALA A 64 -15.50 2.92 1.38
CA ALA A 64 -14.77 2.36 0.23
C ALA A 64 -13.34 2.92 0.13
N LEU A 65 -13.17 4.25 0.25
CA LEU A 65 -11.87 4.91 0.26
C LEU A 65 -10.96 4.38 1.39
N ASN A 66 -11.48 4.27 2.61
CA ASN A 66 -10.73 3.73 3.74
C ASN A 66 -10.32 2.28 3.51
N LYS A 67 -11.17 1.47 2.88
CA LYS A 67 -10.88 0.07 2.53
C LYS A 67 -9.76 -0.02 1.50
N CYS A 68 -9.83 0.75 0.41
CA CYS A 68 -8.78 0.77 -0.62
C CYS A 68 -7.45 1.28 -0.05
N ASN A 69 -7.48 2.32 0.77
CA ASN A 69 -6.29 2.85 1.45
C ASN A 69 -5.67 1.81 2.41
N ALA A 70 -6.48 1.09 3.18
CA ALA A 70 -6.00 0.02 4.04
C ALA A 70 -5.35 -1.11 3.22
N ALA A 71 -5.96 -1.49 2.09
CA ALA A 71 -5.41 -2.49 1.18
C ALA A 71 -4.06 -2.05 0.58
N LEU A 72 -3.94 -0.77 0.18
CA LEU A 72 -2.70 -0.19 -0.31
C LEU A 72 -1.59 -0.21 0.76
N VAL A 73 -1.90 0.23 1.99
CA VAL A 73 -0.95 0.21 3.11
C VAL A 73 -0.50 -1.21 3.41
N HIS A 74 -1.42 -2.18 3.43
CA HIS A 74 -1.09 -3.58 3.63
C HIS A 74 -0.17 -4.11 2.51
N CYS A 75 -0.47 -3.80 1.25
CA CYS A 75 0.36 -4.20 0.11
C CYS A 75 1.77 -3.59 0.19
N LEU A 76 1.89 -2.31 0.54
CA LEU A 76 3.19 -1.64 0.66
C LEU A 76 4.03 -2.22 1.81
N ASN A 77 3.40 -2.47 2.96
CA ASN A 77 4.07 -3.06 4.12
C ASN A 77 4.59 -4.47 3.84
N ARG A 78 3.78 -5.31 3.18
CA ARG A 78 4.14 -6.69 2.84
C ARG A 78 5.30 -6.77 1.85
N ASN A 79 5.42 -5.82 0.93
CA ASN A 79 6.23 -5.98 -0.27
C ASN A 79 7.46 -5.07 -0.37
N ILE A 80 7.42 -3.86 0.18
CA ILE A 80 8.47 -2.85 -0.04
C ILE A 80 9.21 -2.49 1.26
N GLY A 81 8.99 -3.25 2.34
CA GLY A 81 9.66 -3.03 3.62
C GLY A 81 9.23 -1.72 4.28
N GLY A 82 8.04 -1.73 4.88
CA GLY A 82 7.69 -0.87 6.02
C GLY A 82 7.87 0.65 5.88
N ARG A 83 7.59 1.25 4.72
CA ARG A 83 7.51 2.71 4.62
C ARG A 83 6.16 3.18 5.15
N ARG A 84 6.19 4.01 6.21
CA ARG A 84 5.00 4.65 6.79
C ARG A 84 4.30 5.51 5.74
N VAL A 85 3.19 5.02 5.19
CA VAL A 85 2.32 5.78 4.28
C VAL A 85 1.54 6.78 5.11
N ILE A 86 1.79 8.07 4.91
CA ILE A 86 0.87 9.12 5.34
C ILE A 86 -0.19 9.17 4.25
N VAL A 87 -1.38 8.64 4.51
CA VAL A 87 -2.55 8.82 3.63
C VAL A 87 -2.87 10.32 3.66
N SER A 88 -2.44 11.04 2.64
CA SER A 88 -2.68 12.48 2.49
C SER A 88 -4.10 12.70 1.99
N GLY A 89 -5.08 12.57 2.88
CA GLY A 89 -6.40 13.15 2.66
C GLY A 89 -6.29 14.67 2.77
N SER A 90 -6.20 15.34 1.63
CA SER A 90 -6.58 16.74 1.38
C SER A 90 -6.04 17.88 2.29
N LYS A 91 -5.32 18.79 1.61
CA LYS A 91 -5.25 20.26 1.79
C LYS A 91 -4.35 20.85 2.88
N THR A 92 -3.32 21.56 2.40
CA THR A 92 -2.78 22.83 2.92
C THR A 92 -2.70 23.01 4.43
N GLY A 93 -1.46 23.03 4.95
CA GLY A 93 -1.13 23.76 6.16
C GLY A 93 -1.23 22.97 7.47
N LYS A 94 -0.05 22.66 8.02
CA LYS A 94 0.24 22.41 9.44
C LYS A 94 -0.58 21.33 10.16
N GLY A 95 0.12 20.26 10.53
CA GLY A 95 -0.17 19.52 11.75
C GLY A 95 -1.04 18.28 11.57
N THR A 96 -0.39 17.13 11.64
CA THR A 96 -0.98 15.81 11.84
C THR A 96 -1.96 15.84 13.01
N GLN A 97 -3.27 15.74 12.75
CA GLN A 97 -4.26 15.43 13.79
C GLN A 97 -5.11 14.24 13.38
N ASN A 98 -4.87 13.14 14.09
CA ASN A 98 -5.54 11.86 13.98
C ASN A 98 -7.06 12.04 14.16
N THR A 99 -7.83 11.58 13.17
CA THR A 99 -9.29 11.72 13.03
C THR A 99 -10.12 11.02 14.11
N PHE A 100 -9.49 10.25 15.01
CA PHE A 100 -10.20 9.62 16.14
C PHE A 100 -10.52 10.60 17.30
N THR A 101 -9.87 11.76 17.38
CA THR A 101 -10.04 12.70 18.52
C THR A 101 -11.07 13.80 18.28
N ARG A 102 -11.71 13.86 17.11
CA ARG A 102 -12.70 14.91 16.78
C ARG A 102 -14.07 14.69 17.43
N LEU A 103 -14.37 13.46 17.84
CA LEU A 103 -15.65 13.11 18.51
C LEU A 103 -15.65 13.40 20.03
N SER A 104 -14.49 13.44 20.69
CA SER A 104 -14.44 13.70 22.15
C SER A 104 -14.48 15.18 22.52
N LYS A 105 -14.26 16.11 21.58
CA LYS A 105 -14.27 17.56 21.88
C LYS A 105 -15.65 18.21 21.74
N LYS A 106 -16.62 17.58 21.08
CA LYS A 106 -17.98 18.16 20.95
C LYS A 106 -18.86 17.97 22.19
N LYS A 107 -18.49 17.06 23.12
CA LYS A 107 -19.24 16.84 24.37
C LYS A 107 -18.83 17.76 25.52
N LYS A 108 -17.72 18.51 25.40
CA LYS A 108 -17.26 19.48 26.42
C LYS A 108 -17.56 20.95 26.10
N ALA A 109 -18.33 21.23 25.05
CA ALA A 109 -18.72 22.60 24.66
C ALA A 109 -20.20 22.94 24.94
N GLN A 110 -20.91 22.12 25.72
CA GLN A 110 -22.34 22.32 26.05
C GLN A 110 -22.61 22.28 27.57
N VAL A 111 -21.58 22.35 28.41
CA VAL A 111 -21.75 22.51 29.87
C VAL A 111 -20.70 23.50 30.36
N HIS A 112 -20.94 24.78 30.11
CA HIS A 112 -20.64 25.91 31.00
C HIS A 112 -20.83 27.23 30.24
N ASN A 113 -21.98 27.87 30.41
CA ASN A 113 -22.11 29.32 30.26
C ASN A 113 -22.73 29.86 31.55
N PRO A 114 -21.96 30.49 32.44
CA PRO A 114 -22.53 31.26 33.53
C PRO A 114 -22.98 32.60 32.93
N GLN A 115 -24.19 33.03 33.27
CA GLN A 115 -24.78 34.38 33.24
C GLN A 115 -26.24 34.29 32.78
N ASN A 116 -27.13 34.04 33.75
CA ASN A 116 -28.50 34.51 33.67
C ASN A 116 -28.96 34.84 35.10
N LEU A 117 -29.17 36.13 35.33
CA LEU A 117 -29.62 36.85 36.54
C LEU A 117 -28.95 36.53 37.88
#